data_AF-A0A7J7E5P8-F1
#
_entry.id   AF-A0A7J7E5P8-F1
#
_cell.length_a   1.000
_cell.length_b   1.000
_cell.length_c   1.000
_cell.angle_alpha   90.00
_cell.angle_beta   90.00
_cell.angle_gamma   90.00
#
_symmetry.space_group_name_H-M   'P 1'
#
loop_
_entity.id
_entity.type
_entity.pdbx_description
1 polymer ?
#
loop_
_entity_poly.entity_id
_entity_poly.type
_entity_poly.pdbx_seq_one_letter_code
_entity_poly.pdbx_strand_id
1 'polypeptide(L)'
;MKKLRLKELESRLQQVDGFEKPKLLLEQYPTRPHIAACMLYTIHNTYDDIENKVVADLGCGCGVLSIGTAMLGAGLCVGFDIDEDALEIFNRNVEEFGLTNIDMIQCDVCSLSNRMSKSFDTVIMNPPFGTKNNKGTDMAFLKTALEMARTAVYSLHKSSTREHIQKKAAEWKIKIDVIAGSSSSLSSLALFTGPIP
;
A
#
# COMPACT_ATOMS: atom_id res chain seq x y z
N MET A 1 11.44 -5.06 -20.37
CA MET A 1 9.99 -4.82 -20.57
C MET A 1 9.79 -3.41 -21.13
N LYS A 2 8.73 -3.11 -21.89
CA LYS A 2 8.47 -1.74 -22.35
C LYS A 2 8.05 -0.89 -21.14
N LYS A 3 8.70 0.27 -20.94
CA LYS A 3 8.42 1.15 -19.80
C LYS A 3 6.99 1.70 -19.86
N LEU A 4 6.17 1.36 -18.86
CA LEU A 4 4.79 1.83 -18.74
C LEU A 4 4.79 3.33 -18.36
N ARG A 5 4.01 4.16 -19.05
CA ARG A 5 3.91 5.60 -18.75
C ARG A 5 2.88 5.87 -17.66
N LEU A 6 3.03 6.94 -16.88
CA LEU A 6 2.12 7.31 -15.78
C LEU A 6 0.64 7.32 -16.21
N LYS A 7 0.30 7.98 -17.32
CA LYS A 7 -1.08 8.03 -17.83
C LYS A 7 -1.63 6.66 -18.26
N GLU A 8 -0.75 5.79 -18.74
CA GLU A 8 -1.15 4.44 -19.14
C GLU A 8 -1.41 3.57 -17.91
N LEU A 9 -0.58 3.68 -16.88
CA LEU A 9 -0.82 3.05 -15.58
C LEU A 9 -2.14 3.54 -14.98
N GLU A 10 -2.36 4.86 -14.91
CA GLU A 10 -3.61 5.45 -14.40
C GLU A 10 -4.83 4.93 -15.17
N SER A 11 -4.78 4.92 -16.50
CA SER A 11 -5.88 4.44 -17.34
C SER A 11 -6.21 2.97 -17.09
N ARG A 12 -5.20 2.13 -16.86
CA ARG A 12 -5.40 0.71 -16.55
C ARG A 12 -5.97 0.51 -15.15
N LEU A 13 -5.49 1.28 -14.16
CA LEU A 13 -6.02 1.23 -12.79
C LEU A 13 -7.49 1.67 -12.68
N GLN A 14 -8.02 2.42 -13.66
CA GLN A 14 -9.45 2.74 -13.74
C GLN A 14 -10.34 1.53 -14.05
N GLN A 15 -9.78 0.44 -14.57
CA GLN A 15 -10.50 -0.80 -14.88
C GLN A 15 -10.54 -1.78 -13.70
N VAL A 16 -9.90 -1.45 -12.57
CA VAL A 16 -9.93 -2.31 -11.37
C VAL A 16 -11.28 -2.14 -10.69
N ASP A 17 -12.04 -3.22 -10.57
CA ASP A 17 -13.32 -3.22 -9.87
C ASP A 17 -13.12 -2.90 -8.39
N GLY A 18 -14.05 -2.12 -7.84
CA GLY A 18 -14.07 -1.73 -6.44
C GLY A 18 -15.02 -2.58 -5.59
N PHE A 19 -15.16 -2.21 -4.32
CA PHE A 19 -16.04 -2.90 -3.38
C PHE A 19 -17.50 -2.90 -3.83
N GLU A 20 -18.12 -4.08 -3.92
CA GLU A 20 -19.55 -4.21 -4.19
C GLU A 20 -20.41 -3.75 -3.01
N LYS A 21 -20.00 -4.11 -1.78
CA LYS A 21 -20.69 -3.80 -0.52
C LYS A 21 -19.68 -3.31 0.53
N PRO A 22 -19.21 -2.05 0.43
CA PRO A 22 -18.15 -1.54 1.30
C PRO A 22 -18.55 -1.54 2.79
N LYS A 23 -17.69 -2.10 3.63
CA LYS A 23 -17.83 -2.18 5.09
C LYS A 23 -17.28 -0.92 5.74
N LEU A 24 -18.17 -0.07 6.23
CA LEU A 24 -17.82 1.22 6.85
C LEU A 24 -16.84 1.08 8.03
N LEU A 25 -16.98 0.01 8.84
CA LEU A 25 -16.12 -0.23 10.00
C LEU A 25 -14.68 -0.60 9.63
N LEU A 26 -14.44 -1.05 8.39
CA LEU A 26 -13.11 -1.34 7.85
C LEU A 26 -12.56 -0.18 7.03
N GLU A 27 -13.30 0.93 6.93
CA GLU A 27 -12.95 2.08 6.09
C GLU A 27 -12.68 1.69 4.63
N GLN A 28 -13.53 0.83 4.04
CA GLN A 28 -13.35 0.36 2.67
C GLN A 28 -13.68 1.44 1.63
N TYR A 29 -12.63 2.05 1.09
CA TYR A 29 -12.67 2.90 -0.11
C TYR A 29 -11.46 2.57 -0.99
N PRO A 30 -11.62 2.35 -2.30
CA PRO A 30 -10.50 2.03 -3.15
C PRO A 30 -9.58 3.25 -3.29
N THR A 31 -8.27 3.00 -3.35
CA THR A 31 -7.31 4.05 -3.71
C THR A 31 -7.65 4.57 -5.10
N ARG A 32 -7.86 5.89 -5.23
CA ARG A 32 -8.23 6.48 -6.53
C ARG A 32 -7.13 6.21 -7.58
N PRO A 33 -7.47 5.85 -8.83
CA PRO A 33 -6.47 5.50 -9.86
C PRO A 33 -5.37 6.55 -10.04
N HIS A 34 -5.72 7.84 -10.04
CA HIS A 34 -4.74 8.92 -10.13
C HIS A 34 -3.74 8.93 -8.96
N ILE A 35 -4.21 8.71 -7.73
CA ILE A 35 -3.36 8.68 -6.53
C ILE A 35 -2.47 7.44 -6.56
N ALA A 36 -3.06 6.27 -6.87
CA ALA A 36 -2.33 5.01 -6.99
C ALA A 36 -1.25 5.08 -8.08
N ALA A 37 -1.59 5.57 -9.27
CA ALA A 37 -0.64 5.72 -10.36
C ALA A 37 0.51 6.67 -10.01
N CYS A 38 0.21 7.84 -9.43
CA CYS A 38 1.25 8.78 -9.00
C CYS A 38 2.18 8.16 -7.95
N MET A 39 1.61 7.47 -6.96
CA MET A 39 2.36 6.78 -5.92
C MET A 39 3.28 5.70 -6.53
N LEU A 40 2.71 4.71 -7.20
CA LEU A 40 3.45 3.57 -7.74
C LEU A 40 4.47 3.99 -8.80
N TYR A 41 4.14 4.95 -9.66
CA TYR A 41 5.07 5.47 -10.65
C TYR A 41 6.26 6.18 -10.00
N THR A 42 6.04 6.88 -8.89
CA THR A 42 7.12 7.53 -8.13
C THR A 42 8.02 6.50 -7.47
N ILE A 43 7.44 5.49 -6.81
CA ILE A 43 8.16 4.37 -6.18
C ILE A 43 9.06 3.68 -7.22
N HIS A 44 8.49 3.31 -8.37
CA HIS A 44 9.22 2.60 -9.42
C HIS A 44 10.31 3.48 -10.08
N ASN A 45 9.98 4.71 -10.50
CA ASN A 45 10.92 5.51 -11.31
C ASN A 45 11.96 6.29 -10.50
N THR A 46 11.67 6.64 -9.26
CA THR A 46 12.55 7.49 -8.44
C THR A 46 13.37 6.67 -7.47
N TYR A 47 12.81 5.58 -6.93
CA TYR A 47 13.41 4.80 -5.86
C TYR A 47 13.77 3.36 -6.27
N ASP A 48 13.30 2.87 -7.42
CA ASP A 48 13.56 1.52 -7.92
C ASP A 48 13.13 0.40 -6.95
N ASP A 49 12.04 0.66 -6.20
CA ASP A 49 11.55 -0.20 -5.11
C ASP A 49 10.40 -1.13 -5.54
N ILE A 50 10.18 -1.32 -6.85
CA ILE A 50 9.14 -2.22 -7.39
C ILE A 50 9.72 -3.29 -8.32
N GLU A 51 10.49 -2.93 -9.34
CA GLU A 51 10.89 -3.91 -10.38
C GLU A 51 11.77 -5.01 -9.78
N ASN A 52 11.43 -6.28 -10.05
CA ASN A 52 12.06 -7.47 -9.49
C ASN A 52 12.08 -7.55 -7.95
N LYS A 53 11.25 -6.76 -7.25
CA LYS A 53 11.13 -6.79 -5.79
C LYS A 53 10.01 -7.72 -5.34
N VAL A 54 10.12 -8.21 -4.09
CA VAL A 54 9.02 -8.85 -3.36
C VAL A 54 8.30 -7.77 -2.56
N VAL A 55 7.06 -7.45 -2.92
CA VAL A 55 6.29 -6.32 -2.38
C VAL A 55 5.10 -6.81 -1.57
N ALA A 56 4.85 -6.25 -0.40
CA ALA A 56 3.60 -6.47 0.34
C ALA A 56 2.66 -5.26 0.21
N ASP A 57 1.37 -5.51 0.06
CA ASP A 57 0.29 -4.50 0.08
C ASP A 57 -0.61 -4.74 1.31
N LEU A 58 -0.51 -3.88 2.32
CA LEU A 58 -1.25 -4.05 3.58
C LEU A 58 -2.59 -3.31 3.53
N GLY A 59 -3.69 -4.06 3.72
CA GLY A 59 -5.05 -3.59 3.47
C GLY A 59 -5.29 -3.42 1.97
N CYS A 60 -4.98 -4.47 1.20
CA CYS A 60 -4.97 -4.39 -0.27
C CYS A 60 -6.36 -4.14 -0.89
N GLY A 61 -7.44 -4.42 -0.15
CA GLY A 61 -8.81 -4.29 -0.61
C GLY A 61 -9.02 -5.04 -1.92
N CYS A 62 -9.60 -4.36 -2.92
CA CYS A 62 -9.82 -4.91 -4.25
C CYS A 62 -8.56 -4.94 -5.15
N GLY A 63 -7.39 -4.57 -4.62
CA GLY A 63 -6.09 -4.80 -5.27
C GLY A 63 -5.54 -3.67 -6.15
N VAL A 64 -6.07 -2.45 -6.09
CA VAL A 64 -5.61 -1.33 -6.95
C VAL A 64 -4.09 -1.12 -6.88
N LEU A 65 -3.51 -1.14 -5.67
CA LEU A 65 -2.08 -0.94 -5.49
C LEU A 65 -1.28 -2.18 -5.91
N SER A 66 -1.75 -3.37 -5.54
CA SER A 66 -1.15 -4.66 -5.91
C SER A 66 -1.09 -4.88 -7.43
N ILE A 67 -2.19 -4.63 -8.15
CA ILE A 67 -2.29 -4.76 -9.62
C ILE A 67 -1.31 -3.80 -10.30
N GLY A 68 -1.29 -2.54 -9.89
CA GLY A 68 -0.34 -1.58 -10.44
C GLY A 68 1.12 -1.94 -10.17
N THR A 69 1.41 -2.52 -9.01
CA THR A 69 2.75 -2.99 -8.61
C THR A 69 3.19 -4.16 -9.48
N ALA A 70 2.32 -5.15 -9.68
CA ALA A 70 2.57 -6.28 -10.55
C ALA A 70 2.81 -5.85 -12.01
N MET A 71 2.00 -4.91 -12.52
CA MET A 71 2.16 -4.35 -13.88
C MET A 71 3.46 -3.58 -14.09
N LEU A 72 4.03 -3.03 -13.01
CA LEU A 72 5.33 -2.33 -13.02
C LEU A 72 6.52 -3.29 -12.87
N GLY A 73 6.29 -4.61 -12.87
CA GLY A 73 7.33 -5.63 -12.93
C GLY A 73 7.84 -6.11 -11.58
N ALA A 74 7.02 -6.03 -10.52
CA ALA A 74 7.35 -6.72 -9.27
C ALA A 74 7.60 -8.22 -9.51
N GLY A 75 8.58 -8.79 -8.80
CA GLY A 75 8.84 -10.23 -8.87
C GLY A 75 7.68 -11.02 -8.26
N LEU A 76 7.15 -10.52 -7.14
CA LEU A 76 5.93 -11.00 -6.49
C LEU A 76 5.31 -9.84 -5.70
N CYS A 77 3.99 -9.67 -5.79
CA CYS A 77 3.24 -8.79 -4.91
C CYS A 77 2.26 -9.63 -4.07
N VAL A 78 2.32 -9.52 -2.74
CA VAL A 78 1.40 -10.23 -1.83
C VAL A 78 0.46 -9.23 -1.18
N GLY A 79 -0.83 -9.36 -1.45
CA GLY A 79 -1.87 -8.55 -0.81
C GLY A 79 -2.36 -9.17 0.49
N PHE A 80 -2.49 -8.35 1.52
CA PHE A 80 -3.02 -8.74 2.82
C PHE A 80 -4.30 -7.96 3.12
N ASP A 81 -5.40 -8.64 3.39
CA ASP A 81 -6.64 -7.99 3.84
C ASP A 81 -7.38 -8.88 4.84
N ILE A 82 -8.16 -8.27 5.73
CA ILE A 82 -8.97 -9.02 6.70
C ILE A 82 -10.28 -9.51 6.07
N ASP A 83 -10.72 -8.84 5.00
CA ASP A 83 -12.02 -9.10 4.39
C ASP A 83 -11.95 -10.05 3.20
N GLU A 84 -12.57 -11.23 3.34
CA GLU A 84 -12.71 -12.22 2.26
C GLU A 84 -13.44 -11.65 1.04
N ASP A 85 -14.53 -10.89 1.25
CA ASP A 85 -15.30 -10.31 0.15
C ASP A 85 -14.45 -9.37 -0.72
N ALA A 86 -13.50 -8.66 -0.10
CA ALA A 86 -12.58 -7.78 -0.81
C ALA A 86 -11.54 -8.58 -1.62
N LEU A 87 -11.03 -9.67 -1.03
CA LEU A 87 -10.08 -10.56 -1.67
C LEU A 87 -10.70 -11.36 -2.83
N GLU A 88 -11.99 -11.70 -2.77
CA GLU A 88 -12.70 -12.30 -3.90
C GLU A 88 -12.74 -11.35 -5.11
N ILE A 89 -13.07 -10.06 -4.89
CA ILE A 89 -13.05 -9.04 -5.94
C ILE A 89 -11.63 -8.86 -6.47
N PHE A 90 -10.63 -8.81 -5.57
CA PHE A 90 -9.23 -8.72 -5.96
C PHE A 90 -8.82 -9.92 -6.83
N ASN A 91 -9.18 -11.15 -6.46
CA ASN A 91 -8.86 -12.33 -7.26
C ASN A 91 -9.44 -12.24 -8.67
N ARG A 92 -10.70 -11.80 -8.82
CA ARG A 92 -11.31 -11.58 -10.15
C ARG A 92 -10.55 -10.52 -10.95
N ASN A 93 -10.17 -9.40 -10.32
CA ASN A 93 -9.35 -8.39 -10.97
C ASN A 93 -7.99 -8.95 -11.43
N VAL A 94 -7.34 -9.82 -10.63
CA VAL A 94 -6.06 -10.47 -11.03
C VAL A 94 -6.24 -11.33 -12.27
N GLU A 95 -7.31 -12.13 -12.31
CA GLU A 95 -7.65 -12.99 -13.45
C GLU A 95 -7.94 -12.17 -14.72
N GLU A 96 -8.74 -11.11 -14.62
CA GLU A 96 -9.09 -10.24 -15.75
C GLU A 96 -7.89 -9.49 -16.32
N PHE A 97 -6.94 -9.08 -15.47
CA PHE A 97 -5.70 -8.44 -15.92
C PHE A 97 -4.64 -9.44 -16.40
N GLY A 98 -4.86 -10.74 -16.21
CA GLY A 98 -3.94 -11.81 -16.61
C GLY A 98 -2.59 -11.75 -15.88
N LEU A 99 -2.59 -11.35 -14.61
CA LEU A 99 -1.39 -11.20 -13.79
C LEU A 99 -1.04 -12.51 -13.08
N THR A 100 0.24 -12.89 -13.10
CA THR A 100 0.71 -14.18 -12.54
C THR A 100 1.69 -14.01 -11.38
N ASN A 101 2.00 -12.76 -11.02
CA ASN A 101 2.98 -12.38 -10.00
C ASN A 101 2.29 -11.73 -8.79
N ILE A 102 1.09 -12.21 -8.45
CA ILE A 102 0.30 -11.76 -7.31
C ILE A 102 -0.14 -12.97 -6.48
N ASP A 103 -0.02 -12.84 -5.16
CA ASP A 103 -0.63 -13.74 -4.16
C ASP A 103 -1.49 -12.93 -3.17
N MET A 104 -2.38 -13.62 -2.48
CA MET A 104 -3.30 -13.02 -1.50
C MET A 104 -3.31 -13.81 -0.19
N ILE A 105 -3.37 -13.10 0.93
CA ILE A 105 -3.46 -13.70 2.27
C ILE A 105 -4.56 -12.98 3.05
N GLN A 106 -5.59 -13.73 3.44
CA GLN A 106 -6.57 -13.24 4.39
C GLN A 106 -5.99 -13.22 5.81
N CYS A 107 -5.85 -12.04 6.40
CA CYS A 107 -5.40 -11.91 7.79
C CYS A 107 -5.74 -10.54 8.40
N ASP A 108 -5.73 -10.48 9.74
CA ASP A 108 -5.66 -9.21 10.45
C ASP A 108 -4.20 -8.72 10.52
N VAL A 109 -3.91 -7.63 9.81
CA VAL A 109 -2.57 -7.00 9.78
C VAL A 109 -2.11 -6.54 11.16
N CYS A 110 -3.04 -6.19 12.07
CA CYS A 110 -2.71 -5.81 13.44
C CYS A 110 -2.26 -7.00 14.30
N SER A 111 -2.55 -8.22 13.84
CA SER A 111 -2.28 -9.48 14.54
C SER A 111 -1.26 -10.37 13.81
N LEU A 112 -0.56 -9.83 12.80
CA LEU A 112 0.47 -10.56 12.04
C LEU A 112 1.63 -10.97 12.96
N SER A 113 1.94 -12.26 12.96
CA SER A 113 3.07 -12.80 13.73
C SER A 113 4.42 -12.36 13.16
N ASN A 114 5.46 -12.38 13.99
CA ASN A 114 6.85 -12.10 13.60
C ASN A 114 7.45 -13.03 12.53
N ARG A 115 6.72 -14.05 12.06
CA ARG A 115 7.15 -14.97 11.00
C ARG A 115 7.40 -14.28 9.66
N MET A 116 6.80 -13.11 9.43
CA MET A 116 6.95 -12.33 8.19
C MET A 116 7.95 -11.17 8.34
N SER A 117 8.74 -11.15 9.42
CA SER A 117 9.75 -10.12 9.64
C SER A 117 10.81 -10.16 8.55
N LYS A 118 11.06 -9.01 7.91
CA LYS A 118 12.05 -8.85 6.83
C LYS A 118 11.84 -9.78 5.63
N SER A 119 10.61 -10.23 5.39
CA SER A 119 10.26 -11.10 4.26
C SER A 119 10.03 -10.34 2.95
N PHE A 120 9.85 -9.02 2.99
CA PHE A 120 9.55 -8.20 1.82
C PHE A 120 10.62 -7.13 1.59
N ASP A 121 10.95 -6.82 0.34
CA ASP A 121 11.82 -5.69 0.01
C ASP A 121 11.14 -4.37 0.35
N THR A 122 9.88 -4.25 -0.11
CA THR A 122 9.08 -3.03 -0.06
C THR A 122 7.70 -3.37 0.50
N VAL A 123 7.17 -2.47 1.33
CA VAL A 123 5.76 -2.53 1.75
C VAL A 123 5.06 -1.26 1.26
N ILE A 124 3.90 -1.42 0.62
CA ILE A 124 3.03 -0.33 0.19
C ILE A 124 1.69 -0.44 0.93
N MET A 125 1.02 0.69 1.17
CA MET A 125 -0.32 0.67 1.78
C MET A 125 -1.08 1.99 1.62
N ASN A 126 -2.40 1.87 1.63
CA ASN A 126 -3.35 2.95 1.91
C ASN A 126 -4.19 2.52 3.13
N PRO A 127 -3.65 2.66 4.36
CA PRO A 127 -4.25 2.05 5.54
C PRO A 127 -5.56 2.77 5.96
N PRO A 128 -6.43 2.11 6.75
CA PRO A 128 -7.56 2.79 7.39
C PRO A 128 -7.05 3.92 8.30
N PHE A 129 -7.71 5.08 8.27
CA PHE A 129 -7.23 6.30 8.94
C PHE A 129 -7.70 6.47 10.40
N GLY A 130 -8.53 5.55 10.91
CA GLY A 130 -8.89 5.49 12.33
C GLY A 130 -9.82 6.60 12.80
N THR A 131 -10.84 6.97 12.01
CA THR A 131 -11.55 8.25 12.21
C THR A 131 -12.50 8.34 13.41
N LYS A 132 -13.02 7.24 13.97
CA LYS A 132 -13.89 7.29 15.18
C LYS A 132 -13.75 6.11 16.14
N ASN A 133 -13.72 4.87 15.61
CA ASN A 133 -13.73 3.64 16.44
C ASN A 133 -12.42 2.82 16.36
N ASN A 134 -11.50 3.17 15.46
CA ASN A 134 -10.28 2.42 15.16
C ASN A 134 -9.02 3.31 15.32
N LYS A 135 -9.00 4.13 16.38
CA LYS A 135 -7.86 5.04 16.61
C LYS A 135 -6.57 4.24 16.76
N GLY A 136 -5.57 4.56 15.94
CA GLY A 136 -4.25 3.93 15.98
C GLY A 136 -4.09 2.72 15.06
N THR A 137 -5.11 2.33 14.29
CA THR A 137 -4.95 1.26 13.29
C THR A 137 -3.94 1.63 12.20
N ASP A 138 -3.91 2.89 11.76
CA ASP A 138 -2.89 3.40 10.84
C ASP A 138 -1.46 3.23 11.38
N MET A 139 -1.27 3.46 12.69
CA MET A 139 0.02 3.27 13.36
C MET A 139 0.37 1.81 13.58
N ALA A 140 -0.62 0.95 13.85
CA ALA A 140 -0.43 -0.50 13.94
C ALA A 140 0.02 -1.06 12.57
N PHE A 141 -0.67 -0.68 11.49
CA PHE A 141 -0.26 -1.00 10.12
C PHE A 141 1.15 -0.51 9.82
N LEU A 142 1.47 0.74 10.17
CA LEU A 142 2.81 1.29 9.96
C LEU A 142 3.89 0.50 10.69
N LYS A 143 3.63 0.10 11.94
CA LYS A 143 4.57 -0.73 12.70
C LYS A 143 4.77 -2.11 12.06
N THR A 144 3.68 -2.79 11.69
CA THR A 144 3.75 -4.08 10.98
C THR A 144 4.50 -3.95 9.65
N ALA A 145 4.23 -2.90 8.87
CA ALA A 145 4.92 -2.64 7.61
C ALA A 145 6.44 -2.48 7.81
N LEU A 146 6.85 -1.72 8.82
CA LEU A 146 8.26 -1.53 9.16
C LEU A 146 8.92 -2.85 9.58
N GLU A 147 8.24 -3.68 10.36
CA GLU A 147 8.74 -5.01 10.74
C GLU A 147 8.92 -5.93 9.51
N MET A 148 7.98 -5.92 8.57
CA MET A 148 7.98 -6.74 7.35
C MET A 148 8.98 -6.27 6.27
N ALA A 149 9.21 -4.96 6.14
CA ALA A 149 10.05 -4.38 5.10
C ALA A 149 11.56 -4.53 5.39
N ARG A 150 12.34 -4.88 4.37
CA ARG A 150 13.81 -4.83 4.38
C ARG A 150 14.34 -3.44 4.07
N THR A 151 13.72 -2.76 3.10
CA THR A 151 14.26 -1.52 2.53
C THR A 151 13.38 -0.32 2.80
N ALA A 152 12.11 -0.37 2.39
CA ALA A 152 11.24 0.80 2.37
C ALA A 152 9.78 0.48 2.68
N VAL A 153 9.11 1.43 3.33
CA VAL A 153 7.65 1.44 3.49
C VAL A 153 7.09 2.71 2.86
N TYR A 154 6.08 2.55 2.00
CA TYR A 154 5.35 3.65 1.38
C TYR A 154 3.89 3.65 1.85
N SER A 155 3.46 4.73 2.48
CA SER A 155 2.13 4.81 3.08
C SER A 155 1.44 6.14 2.74
N LEU A 156 0.16 6.07 2.42
CA LEU A 156 -0.69 7.24 2.30
C LEU A 156 -1.21 7.65 3.68
N HIS A 157 -1.13 8.94 4.01
CA HIS A 157 -1.65 9.49 5.25
C HIS A 157 -2.39 10.81 5.02
N LYS A 158 -3.38 11.12 5.85
CA LYS A 158 -4.05 12.43 5.82
C LYS A 158 -3.08 13.55 6.13
N SER A 159 -3.17 14.67 5.40
CA SER A 159 -2.31 15.84 5.65
C SER A 159 -2.44 16.37 7.08
N SER A 160 -3.64 16.26 7.69
CA SER A 160 -3.89 16.66 9.08
C SER A 160 -3.22 15.77 10.13
N THR A 161 -2.78 14.56 9.80
CA THR A 161 -2.08 13.65 10.72
C THR A 161 -0.57 13.68 10.56
N ARG A 162 -0.03 14.52 9.66
CA ARG A 162 1.40 14.60 9.33
C ARG A 162 2.30 14.81 10.54
N GLU A 163 2.00 15.80 11.38
CA GLU A 163 2.81 16.09 12.58
C GLU A 163 2.87 14.90 13.53
N HIS A 164 1.74 14.19 13.69
CA HIS A 164 1.66 13.00 14.54
C HIS A 164 2.55 11.87 14.01
N ILE A 165 2.53 11.63 12.71
CA ILE A 165 3.34 10.59 12.04
C ILE A 165 4.83 10.94 12.13
N GLN A 166 5.21 12.19 11.90
CA GLN A 166 6.60 12.65 12.02
C GLN A 166 7.12 12.47 13.46
N LYS A 167 6.30 12.80 14.46
CA LYS A 167 6.63 12.57 15.86
C LYS A 167 6.85 11.07 16.14
N LYS A 168 5.99 10.20 15.62
CA LYS A 168 6.12 8.75 15.78
C LYS A 168 7.36 8.18 15.09
N ALA A 169 7.66 8.63 13.88
CA ALA A 169 8.88 8.25 13.18
C ALA A 169 10.15 8.64 13.98
N ALA A 170 10.17 9.84 14.57
CA ALA A 170 11.25 10.27 15.45
C ALA A 170 11.37 9.42 16.73
N GLU A 171 10.25 9.08 17.38
CA GLU A 171 10.21 8.17 18.53
C GLU A 171 10.78 6.78 18.18
N TRP A 172 10.49 6.28 16.99
CA TRP A 172 10.98 4.98 16.49
C TRP A 172 12.37 5.04 15.87
N LYS A 173 12.98 6.23 15.75
CA LYS A 173 14.29 6.47 15.10
C LYS A 173 14.32 6.04 13.62
N ILE A 174 13.20 6.25 12.92
CA ILE A 174 13.03 5.91 11.51
C ILE A 174 13.00 7.21 10.70
N LYS A 175 13.68 7.21 9.55
CA LYS A 175 13.67 8.34 8.62
C LYS A 175 12.31 8.39 7.91
N ILE A 176 11.73 9.58 7.81
CA ILE A 176 10.50 9.84 7.07
C ILE A 176 10.74 10.95 6.05
N ASP A 177 10.36 10.70 4.80
CA ASP A 177 10.36 11.67 3.70
C ASP A 177 8.94 11.80 3.14
N VAL A 178 8.41 13.02 3.06
CA VAL A 178 7.10 13.28 2.42
C VAL A 178 7.35 13.49 0.93
N ILE A 179 7.03 12.48 0.11
CA ILE A 179 7.41 12.45 -1.32
C ILE A 179 6.42 13.22 -2.18
N ALA A 180 5.13 13.18 -1.85
CA ALA A 180 4.10 13.85 -2.63
C ALA A 180 2.96 14.37 -1.73
N GLY A 181 2.57 15.62 -1.96
CA GLY A 181 1.41 16.25 -1.36
C GLY A 181 1.21 17.64 -1.95
N SER A 182 0.05 17.88 -2.55
CA SER A 182 -0.38 19.25 -2.87
C SER A 182 -1.04 19.84 -1.63
N SER A 183 -0.98 21.17 -1.45
CA SER A 183 -1.80 21.86 -0.44
C SER A 183 -3.31 21.61 -0.63
N SER A 184 -3.73 21.11 -1.80
CA SER A 184 -5.10 20.72 -2.14
C SER A 184 -5.41 19.22 -2.01
N SER A 185 -4.44 18.34 -1.71
CA SER A 185 -4.70 16.90 -1.57
C SER A 185 -5.03 16.52 -0.12
N LEU A 186 -6.13 15.76 0.04
CA LEU A 186 -6.59 15.25 1.36
C LEU A 186 -5.60 14.24 1.97
N SER A 187 -4.72 13.65 1.17
CA SER A 187 -3.66 12.72 1.58
C SER A 187 -2.30 13.10 0.99
N SER A 188 -1.23 12.69 1.68
CA SER A 188 0.17 12.78 1.24
C SER A 188 0.85 11.42 1.33
N LEU A 189 1.72 11.14 0.36
CA LEU A 189 2.58 9.95 0.32
C LEU A 189 3.81 10.18 1.20
N ALA A 190 4.03 9.27 2.15
CA ALA A 190 5.21 9.23 3.00
C ALA A 190 6.03 7.97 2.70
N LEU A 191 7.35 8.15 2.62
CA LEU A 191 8.34 7.07 2.59
C LEU A 191 9.02 6.99 3.94
N PHE A 192 9.12 5.77 4.47
CA PHE A 192 9.84 5.45 5.68
C PHE A 192 11.02 4.53 5.37
N THR A 193 12.21 4.89 5.85
CA THR A 193 13.47 4.15 5.68
C THR A 193 14.29 4.19 6.97
N GLY A 194 15.19 3.23 7.19
CA GLY A 194 16.12 3.23 8.34
C GLY A 194 16.13 1.94 9.14
N PRO A 195 17.00 1.82 10.15
CA PRO A 195 17.09 0.63 10.99
C PRO A 195 15.79 0.47 11.77
N ILE A 196 15.07 -0.61 11.46
CA ILE A 196 13.83 -0.97 12.14
C ILE A 196 14.21 -1.53 13.51
N PRO A 197 13.60 -1.04 14.61
CA PRO A 197 13.89 -1.50 15.97
C PRO A 197 13.61 -3.00 16.17
#